data_AF-A0A0A0HDU5-F1
#
_entry.id   AF-A0A0A0HDU5-F1
#
_cell.length_a   1.000
_cell.length_b   1.000
_cell.length_c   1.000
_cell.angle_alpha   90.00
_cell.angle_beta   90.00
_cell.angle_gamma   90.00
#
_symmetry.space_group_name_H-M   'P 1'
#
loop_
_entity.id
_entity.type
_entity.pdbx_description
1 polymer ?
#
loop_
_entity_poly.entity_id
_entity_poly.type
_entity_poly.pdbx_seq_one_letter_code
_entity_poly.pdbx_strand_id
1 'polypeptide(L)'
;MPRPAKNLKLEERIEVARRFAAGESAKDLAVAFGISPRHVNRLAKEEAGEGIAMRDPSEAVSFRASRSELDAFDVNQHAKVTHLGGL
;
A
#
# COMPACT_ATOMS: atom_id res chain seq x y z
N MET A 1 12.28 29.25 4.03
CA MET A 1 12.52 28.48 2.79
C MET A 1 11.85 27.12 2.92
N PRO A 2 10.88 26.74 2.08
CA PRO A 2 10.36 25.37 2.08
C PRO A 2 11.46 24.44 1.52
N ARG A 3 11.86 23.43 2.30
CA ARG A 3 12.79 22.41 1.82
C ARG A 3 12.09 21.63 0.70
N PRO A 4 12.70 21.42 -0.47
CA PRO A 4 12.09 20.62 -1.54
C PRO A 4 11.68 19.26 -0.97
N ALA A 5 10.45 18.83 -1.28
CA ALA A 5 9.90 17.59 -0.76
C ALA A 5 10.76 16.42 -1.27
N LYS A 6 11.48 15.79 -0.36
CA LYS A 6 12.28 14.61 -0.67
C LYS A 6 11.33 13.41 -0.77
N ASN A 7 11.20 12.87 -1.98
CA ASN A 7 10.48 11.62 -2.21
C ASN A 7 11.44 10.47 -1.91
N LEU A 8 11.29 9.89 -0.72
CA LEU A 8 12.03 8.69 -0.32
C LEU A 8 11.66 7.52 -1.24
N LYS A 9 12.64 6.67 -1.52
CA LYS A 9 12.37 5.38 -2.18
C LYS A 9 11.53 4.48 -1.28
N LEU A 10 10.93 3.44 -1.86
CA LEU A 10 10.10 2.49 -1.11
C LEU A 10 10.90 1.84 0.03
N GLU A 11 12.14 1.45 -0.22
CA GLU A 11 13.01 0.81 0.76
C GLU A 11 13.31 1.74 1.94
N GLU A 12 13.56 3.02 1.67
CA GLU A 12 13.79 4.03 2.71
C GLU A 12 12.54 4.29 3.55
N ARG A 13 11.35 4.25 2.94
CA ARG A 13 10.07 4.41 3.66
C ARG A 13 9.83 3.25 4.63
N ILE A 14 10.06 2.02 4.17
CA ILE A 14 9.94 0.80 4.98
C ILE A 14 10.91 0.86 6.17
N GLU A 15 12.16 1.27 5.92
CA GLU A 15 13.17 1.36 6.99
C GLU A 15 12.82 2.42 8.03
N VAL A 16 12.36 3.61 7.61
CA VAL A 16 11.89 4.67 8.53
C VAL A 16 10.77 4.15 9.42
N ALA A 17 9.79 3.45 8.83
CA ALA A 17 8.66 2.92 9.57
C ALA A 17 9.06 1.83 10.57
N ARG A 18 9.92 0.89 10.16
CA ARG A 18 10.45 -0.16 11.04
C ARG A 18 11.17 0.43 12.26
N ARG A 19 12.05 1.41 12.04
CA ARG A 19 12.81 2.05 13.13
C ARG A 19 11.92 2.88 14.05
N PHE A 20 10.94 3.58 13.49
CA PHE A 20 9.96 4.31 14.29
C PHE A 20 9.12 3.37 15.15
N ALA A 21 8.67 2.23 14.59
CA ALA A 21 7.96 1.19 15.34
C ALA A 21 8.83 0.55 16.44
N ALA A 22 10.15 0.51 16.26
CA ALA A 22 11.10 0.07 17.28
C ALA A 22 11.36 1.13 18.38
N GLY A 23 10.72 2.30 18.32
CA GLY A 23 10.80 3.36 19.33
C GLY A 23 11.84 4.44 19.04
N GLU A 24 12.51 4.43 17.88
CA GLU A 24 13.43 5.50 17.50
C GLU A 24 12.66 6.82 17.26
N SER A 25 13.23 7.95 17.69
CA SER A 25 12.49 9.21 17.68
C SER A 25 12.27 9.75 16.26
N ALA A 26 11.11 10.33 16.00
CA ALA A 26 10.82 10.98 14.72
C ALA A 26 11.79 12.13 14.38
N LYS A 27 12.42 12.73 15.39
CA LYS A 27 13.39 13.81 15.21
C LYS A 27 14.71 13.25 14.66
N ASP A 28 15.18 12.13 15.21
CA ASP A 28 16.43 11.50 14.79
C ASP A 28 16.30 10.89 13.39
N LEU A 29 15.16 10.23 13.12
CA LEU A 29 14.82 9.73 11.79
C LEU A 29 14.71 10.84 10.74
N ALA A 30 14.12 11.98 11.11
CA ALA A 30 14.03 13.12 10.19
C ALA A 30 15.41 13.64 9.78
N VAL A 31 16.36 13.69 10.72
CA VAL A 31 17.75 14.08 10.45
C VAL A 31 18.44 13.03 9.57
N ALA A 32 18.36 11.75 9.93
CA ALA A 32 19.03 10.66 9.23
C ALA A 32 18.61 10.54 7.75
N PHE A 33 17.32 10.72 7.46
CA PHE A 33 16.78 10.58 6.09
C PHE A 33 16.63 11.92 5.37
N GLY A 34 16.90 13.04 6.04
CA GLY A 34 16.79 14.39 5.49
C GLY A 34 15.35 14.82 5.19
N ILE A 35 14.37 14.27 5.91
CA ILE A 35 12.93 14.56 5.78
C ILE A 35 12.44 15.42 6.96
N SER A 36 11.14 15.71 7.02
CA SER A 36 10.54 16.39 8.17
C SER A 36 9.98 15.37 9.18
N PRO A 37 9.91 15.69 10.48
CA PRO A 37 9.26 14.83 11.48
C PRO A 37 7.80 14.52 11.15
N ARG A 38 7.08 15.46 10.50
CA ARG A 38 5.72 15.23 9.98
C ARG A 38 5.69 14.11 8.94
N HIS A 39 6.71 14.04 8.08
CA HIS A 39 6.81 12.98 7.08
C HIS A 39 7.05 11.63 7.75
N VAL A 40 7.88 11.56 8.81
CA VAL A 40 8.07 10.33 9.59
C VAL A 40 6.74 9.83 10.16
N ASN A 41 5.98 10.69 10.83
CA ASN A 41 4.67 10.32 11.39
C ASN A 41 3.66 9.89 10.32
N ARG A 42 3.72 10.47 9.11
CA ARG A 42 2.87 10.04 7.98
C ARG A 42 3.22 8.62 7.54
N LEU A 43 4.51 8.32 7.42
CA LEU A 43 4.97 6.97 7.03
C LEU A 43 4.59 5.93 8.09
N ALA A 44 4.71 6.27 9.37
CA ALA A 44 4.29 5.40 10.46
C ALA A 44 2.77 5.08 10.40
N LYS A 45 1.94 6.07 10.05
CA LYS A 45 0.50 5.87 9.88
C LYS A 45 0.17 4.99 8.68
N GLU A 46 0.81 5.24 7.53
CA GLU A 46 0.64 4.41 6.34
C GLU A 46 0.99 2.94 6.60
N GLU A 47 2.05 2.69 7.35
CA GLU A 47 2.51 1.34 7.70
C GLU A 47 1.64 0.68 8.78
N ALA A 48 1.05 1.47 9.68
CA ALA A 48 -0.01 1.00 10.58
C ALA A 48 -1.35 0.75 9.85
N GLY A 49 -1.44 1.01 8.53
CA GLY A 49 -2.67 0.89 7.74
C GLY A 49 -3.63 2.08 7.87
N GLU A 50 -3.26 3.12 8.62
CA GLU A 50 -4.02 4.35 8.72
C GLU A 50 -3.81 5.23 7.47
N GLY A 51 -4.73 5.15 6.51
CA GLY A 51 -4.73 5.95 5.29
C GLY A 51 -4.97 5.16 4.01
N ILE A 52 -4.87 3.83 4.08
CA ILE A 52 -5.34 2.89 3.08
C ILE A 52 -6.38 2.04 3.78
N ALA A 53 -7.65 2.50 3.79
CA ALA A 53 -8.72 1.63 4.25
C ALA A 53 -8.82 0.46 3.26
N MET A 54 -8.16 -0.65 3.56
CA MET A 54 -8.41 -1.91 2.88
C MET A 54 -9.85 -2.29 3.23
N ARG A 55 -10.73 -2.21 2.22
CA ARG A 55 -12.12 -2.65 2.37
C ARG A 55 -12.10 -4.14 2.75
N ASP A 56 -12.95 -4.54 3.68
CA ASP A 56 -13.09 -5.96 4.03
C ASP A 56 -13.41 -6.73 2.73
N PRO A 57 -12.57 -7.70 2.32
CA PRO A 57 -12.84 -8.48 1.10
C PRO A 57 -14.16 -9.26 1.17
N SER A 58 -14.71 -9.45 2.37
CA SER A 58 -16.01 -10.08 2.62
C SER A 58 -17.19 -9.11 2.41
N GLU A 59 -16.93 -7.81 2.29
CA GLU A 59 -17.96 -6.82 2.05
C GLU A 59 -18.41 -6.88 0.58
N ALA A 60 -19.65 -7.30 0.35
CA ALA A 60 -20.20 -7.44 -0.99
C ALA A 60 -20.24 -6.09 -1.72
N VAL A 61 -19.47 -5.98 -2.81
CA VAL A 61 -19.52 -4.85 -3.73
C VAL A 61 -20.58 -5.12 -4.78
N SER A 62 -21.63 -4.30 -4.85
CA SER A 62 -22.60 -4.40 -5.92
C SER A 62 -22.01 -3.80 -7.20
N PHE A 63 -21.78 -4.66 -8.20
CA PHE A 63 -21.50 -4.22 -9.56
C PHE A 63 -22.83 -4.02 -10.30
N ARG A 64 -22.92 -2.99 -11.14
CA ARG A 64 -24.04 -2.83 -12.08
C ARG A 64 -23.84 -3.73 -13.31
N ALA A 65 -23.56 -5.00 -13.06
CA ALA A 65 -23.45 -6.03 -14.08
C ALA A 65 -24.64 -6.98 -13.89
N SER A 66 -25.31 -7.30 -15.00
CA SER A 66 -26.27 -8.39 -15.06
C SER A 66 -25.58 -9.73 -14.82
N ARG A 67 -26.36 -10.75 -14.41
CA ARG A 67 -25.84 -12.12 -14.22
C ARG A 67 -25.13 -12.63 -15.47
N SER A 68 -25.67 -12.32 -16.65
CA SER A 68 -25.10 -12.68 -17.95
C SER A 68 -23.72 -12.05 -18.21
N GLU A 69 -23.48 -10.83 -17.74
CA GLU A 69 -22.19 -10.15 -17.86
C GLU A 69 -21.14 -10.76 -16.92
N LEU A 70 -21.54 -11.23 -15.73
CA LEU A 70 -20.67 -11.94 -14.80
C LEU A 70 -20.30 -13.34 -15.35
N ASP A 71 -21.29 -14.11 -15.83
CA ASP A 71 -21.05 -15.45 -16.37
C ASP A 71 -20.13 -15.40 -17.61
N ALA A 72 -20.26 -14.38 -18.46
CA ALA A 72 -19.37 -14.16 -19.61
C ALA A 72 -17.92 -13.81 -19.21
N PHE A 73 -17.74 -13.13 -18.07
CA PHE A 73 -16.42 -12.82 -17.52
C PHE A 73 -15.74 -14.06 -16.95
N ASP A 74 -16.45 -14.89 -16.17
CA ASP A 74 -15.91 -16.10 -15.55
C ASP A 74 -15.42 -17.12 -16.60
N VAL A 75 -16.16 -17.27 -17.71
CA VAL A 75 -15.74 -18.09 -18.85
C VAL A 75 -14.42 -17.60 -19.47
N ASN A 76 -14.19 -16.29 -19.50
CA ASN A 76 -12.97 -15.69 -20.05
C ASN A 76 -11.77 -15.80 -19.09
N GLN A 77 -12.01 -15.79 -17.76
CA GLN A 77 -10.94 -15.86 -16.76
C GLN A 77 -10.42 -17.29 -16.53
N HIS A 78 -11.25 -18.33 -16.64
CA HIS A 78 -10.78 -19.73 -16.58
C HIS A 78 -9.85 -20.09 -17.75
N ALA A 79 -9.95 -19.41 -18.90
CA ALA A 79 -9.06 -19.61 -20.02
C ALA A 79 -7.63 -19.06 -19.79
N LYS A 80 -7.46 -18.09 -18.87
CA LYS A 80 -6.14 -17.45 -18.62
C LYS A 80 -5.33 -18.08 -17.50
N VAL A 81 -5.96 -18.82 -16.58
CA VAL A 81 -5.25 -19.52 -15.49
C VAL A 81 -4.67 -20.87 -15.96
N THR A 82 -5.15 -21.42 -17.08
CA THR A 82 -4.81 -22.79 -17.50
C THR A 82 -3.51 -22.92 -18.31
N HIS A 83 -2.80 -21.82 -18.62
CA HIS A 83 -1.54 -21.90 -19.40
C HIS A 83 -0.22 -21.75 -18.60
N LEU A 84 -0.24 -21.94 -17.28
CA LEU A 84 0.97 -22.02 -16.44
C LEU A 84 0.93 -23.24 -15.51
N GLY A 85 0.79 -24.43 -16.09
CA GLY A 85 0.81 -25.68 -15.34
C GLY A 85 0.77 -26.90 -16.23
N GLY A 86 1.83 -27.15 -17.01
CA GLY A 86 1.96 -28.36 -17.81
C GLY A 86 3.35 -28.50 -18.41
N LEU A 87 4.21 -29.21 -17.66
CA LEU A 87 5.48 -29.87 -18.01
C LEU A 87 6.42 -29.20 -19.02
#